data_AF-A0A0G4MW11-F1
#
_entry.id   AF-A0A0G4MW11-F1
#
_cell.length_a   1.000
_cell.length_b   1.000
_cell.length_c   1.000
_cell.angle_alpha   90.00
_cell.angle_beta   90.00
_cell.angle_gamma   90.00
#
_symmetry.space_group_name_H-M   'P 1'
#
loop_
_entity.id
_entity.type
_entity.pdbx_description
1 polymer ?
#
loop_
_entity_poly.entity_id
_entity_poly.type
_entity_poly.pdbx_seq_one_letter_code
_entity_poly.pdbx_strand_id
1 'polypeptide(L)' 'MPRGCPVATVGINNSTNAALLAVKILGASDEGYRQAMADYMKGMSDEVEAKAEKLQSIGWK' A
#
# COMPACT_ATOMS: atom_id res chain seq x y z
N MET A 1 24.10 1.76 6.00
CA MET A 1 23.55 3.08 6.37
C MET A 1 24.31 3.60 7.59
N PRO A 2 25.26 4.53 7.42
CA PRO A 2 26.01 5.08 8.55
C PRO A 2 25.10 5.92 9.46
N ARG A 3 25.54 6.16 10.70
CA ARG A 3 24.82 7.04 11.63
C ARG A 3 24.64 8.44 11.01
N GLY A 4 23.42 8.98 11.08
CA GLY A 4 23.09 10.32 10.59
C GLY A 4 22.56 10.41 9.15
N CYS A 5 22.61 9.33 8.36
CA CYS A 5 22.10 9.33 6.99
C CYS A 5 21.03 8.25 6.81
N PRO A 6 19.73 8.56 7.06
CA PRO A 6 18.66 7.57 6.99
C PRO A 6 18.29 7.20 5.55
N VAL A 7 17.86 5.96 5.35
CA VAL A 7 17.32 5.43 4.09
C VAL A 7 16.05 4.65 4.42
N ALA A 8 14.94 4.98 3.77
CA ALA A 8 13.69 4.26 3.92
C ALA A 8 13.66 3.04 2.99
N THR A 9 14.22 1.92 3.46
CA THR A 9 14.30 0.67 2.68
C THR A 9 12.93 0.00 2.56
N VAL A 10 12.63 -0.51 1.37
CA VAL A 10 11.43 -1.33 1.08
C VAL A 10 11.82 -2.77 0.69
N GLY A 11 10.84 -3.63 0.44
CA GLY A 11 11.09 -5.03 0.03
C GLY A 11 11.89 -5.16 -1.27
N ILE A 12 12.64 -6.26 -1.40
CA ILE A 12 13.38 -6.60 -2.62
C ILE A 12 12.40 -6.72 -3.80
N ASN A 13 12.76 -6.15 -4.95
CA ASN A 13 11.91 -6.08 -6.16
C ASN A 13 10.53 -5.46 -5.93
N ASN A 14 10.37 -4.61 -4.90
CA ASN A 14 9.09 -4.02 -4.55
C ASN A 14 9.08 -2.50 -4.80
N SER A 15 9.13 -2.13 -6.08
CA SER A 15 9.03 -0.73 -6.52
C SER A 15 7.67 -0.12 -6.18
N THR A 16 6.61 -0.92 -6.18
CA THR A 16 5.26 -0.47 -5.78
C THR A 16 5.25 0.08 -4.36
N ASN A 17 5.84 -0.62 -3.39
CA ASN A 17 5.90 -0.12 -2.02
C ASN A 17 6.79 1.13 -1.89
N ALA A 18 7.86 1.25 -2.70
CA ALA A 18 8.65 2.49 -2.75
C ALA A 18 7.79 3.67 -3.23
N ALA A 19 7.02 3.49 -4.31
CA ALA A 19 6.14 4.52 -4.84
C ALA A 19 5.03 4.90 -3.85
N LEU A 20 4.38 3.91 -3.22
CA LEU A 20 3.35 4.16 -2.21
C LEU A 20 3.91 4.87 -0.97
N LEU A 21 5.15 4.54 -0.57
CA LEU A 21 5.84 5.27 0.50
C LEU A 21 6.09 6.73 0.11
N ALA A 22 6.51 7.00 -1.12
CA ALA A 22 6.68 8.36 -1.62
C ALA A 22 5.36 9.13 -1.62
N VAL A 23 4.26 8.53 -2.07
CA VAL A 23 2.92 9.14 -2.03
C VAL A 23 2.50 9.45 -0.59
N LYS A 24 2.78 8.56 0.38
CA LYS A 24 2.51 8.83 1.80
C LYS A 24 3.32 10.02 2.34
N ILE A 25 4.58 10.17 1.91
CA ILE A 25 5.42 11.33 2.28
C ILE A 25 4.84 12.61 1.70
N LEU A 26 4.46 12.62 0.40
CA LEU A 26 3.84 13.79 -0.24
C LEU A 26 2.48 14.12 0.39
N GLY A 27 1.67 13.10 0.70
CA GLY A 27 0.38 13.22 1.36
C GLY A 27 0.41 13.78 2.77
N ALA A 28 1.60 13.87 3.40
CA ALA A 28 1.76 14.58 4.66
C ALA A 28 1.42 16.08 4.51
N SER A 29 1.73 16.65 3.35
CA SER A 29 1.52 18.08 3.06
C SER A 29 0.46 18.35 1.99
N ASP A 30 0.11 17.36 1.17
CA ASP A 30 -0.85 17.48 0.08
C ASP A 30 -2.09 16.61 0.32
N GLU A 31 -3.26 17.25 0.39
CA GLU A 31 -4.53 16.55 0.67
C GLU A 31 -4.96 15.64 -0.49
N GLY A 32 -4.64 15.98 -1.74
CA GLY A 32 -4.96 15.17 -2.91
C GLY A 32 -4.24 13.82 -2.89
N TYR A 33 -2.93 13.82 -2.59
CA TYR A 33 -2.19 12.56 -2.43
C TYR A 33 -2.66 11.77 -1.21
N ARG A 34 -3.06 12.44 -0.13
CA ARG A 34 -3.60 11.78 1.06
C ARG A 34 -4.91 11.07 0.77
N GLN A 35 -5.83 11.72 0.07
CA GLN A 35 -7.11 11.14 -0.32
C GLN A 35 -6.91 9.98 -1.30
N ALA A 36 -6.07 10.15 -2.32
CA ALA A 36 -5.75 9.07 -3.25
C ALA A 36 -5.16 7.82 -2.55
N MET A 37 -4.31 8.03 -1.53
CA MET A 37 -3.78 6.94 -0.72
C MET A 37 -4.87 6.27 0.14
N ALA A 38 -5.81 7.05 0.69
CA ALA A 38 -6.94 6.52 1.44
C ALA A 38 -7.86 5.65 0.55
N ASP A 39 -8.18 6.14 -0.64
CA ASP A 39 -9.00 5.43 -1.62
C ASP A 39 -8.32 4.13 -2.08
N TYR A 40 -7.01 4.19 -2.34
CA TYR A 40 -6.22 2.99 -2.68
C TYR A 40 -6.26 1.94 -1.55
N MET A 41 -6.11 2.37 -0.28
CA MET A 41 -6.19 1.43 0.86
C MET A 41 -7.57 0.80 1.02
N LYS A 42 -8.63 1.59 0.79
CA LYS A 42 -10.00 1.07 0.80
C LYS A 42 -10.20 0.04 -0.29
N GLY A 43 -9.79 0.34 -1.52
CA GLY A 43 -9.89 -0.59 -2.64
C GLY A 43 -9.18 -1.92 -2.39
N MET A 44 -7.99 -1.90 -1.77
CA MET A 44 -7.31 -3.14 -1.38
C MET A 44 -8.11 -3.97 -0.35
N SER A 45 -8.79 -3.32 0.60
CA SER A 45 -9.64 -4.01 1.58
C SER A 45 -10.80 -4.68 0.88
N ASP A 46 -11.52 -3.93 0.03
CA ASP A 46 -12.67 -4.41 -0.74
C ASP A 46 -12.27 -5.60 -1.63
N GLU A 47 -11.09 -5.55 -2.27
CA GLU A 47 -10.56 -6.67 -3.05
C GLU A 47 -10.31 -7.93 -2.22
N VAL A 48 -9.79 -7.78 -1.00
CA VAL A 48 -9.52 -8.92 -0.11
C VAL A 48 -10.82 -9.54 0.37
N GLU A 49 -11.81 -8.72 0.74
CA GLU A 49 -13.15 -9.18 1.12
C GLU A 49 -13.81 -9.96 -0.02
N ALA A 50 -13.81 -9.43 -1.24
CA ALA A 50 -14.36 -10.12 -2.40
C ALA A 50 -13.65 -11.46 -2.69
N LYS A 51 -12.31 -11.51 -2.54
CA LYS A 51 -11.53 -12.75 -2.68
C LYS A 51 -11.88 -13.75 -1.58
N ALA A 52 -12.10 -13.28 -0.35
CA ALA A 52 -12.48 -14.12 0.78
C ALA A 52 -13.88 -14.73 0.61
N GLU A 53 -14.88 -13.94 0.23
CA GLU A 53 -16.23 -14.41 -0.08
C GLU A 53 -16.22 -15.46 -1.19
N LYS A 54 -15.47 -15.18 -2.26
CA LYS A 54 -15.31 -16.14 -3.36
C LYS A 54 -14.70 -17.45 -2.88
N LEU A 55 -13.62 -17.39 -2.08
CA LEU A 55 -12.97 -18.58 -1.54
C LEU A 55 -13.90 -19.39 -0.63
N GLN A 56 -14.75 -18.73 0.17
CA GLN A 56 -15.76 -19.40 0.99
C GLN A 56 -16.79 -20.14 0.15
N SER A 57 -17.19 -19.58 -1.00
CA SER A 57 -18.18 -20.19 -1.88
C SER A 57 -17.66 -21.40 -2.67
N ILE A 58 -16.42 -21.35 -3.18
CA ILE A 58 -15.87 -22.38 -4.07
C ILE A 58 -14.96 -23.39 -3.35
N GLY A 59 -14.54 -23.08 -2.13
CA GLY A 59 -13.54 -23.85 -1.41
C GLY A 59 -12.12 -23.63 -1.96
N TRP A 60 -11.13 -24.20 -1.28
CA TRP A 60 -9.72 -24.08 -1.66
C TRP A 60 -9.25 -25.20 -2.61
N LYS A 61 -10.11 -26.18 -2.88
CA LYS A 61 -9.83 -27.35 -3.72
C LYS A 61 -10.31 -27.14 -5.15
#